data_AF-A0A0B7NBZ1-F1
#
_entry.id   AF-A0A0B7NBZ1-F1
#
_cell.length_a   1.000
_cell.length_b   1.000
_cell.length_c   1.000
_cell.angle_alpha   90.00
_cell.angle_beta   90.00
_cell.angle_gamma   90.00
#
_symmetry.space_group_name_H-M   'P 1'
#
loop_
_entity.id
_entity.type
_entity.pdbx_description
1 polymer ?
#
loop_
_entity_poly.entity_id
_entity_poly.type
_entity_poly.pdbx_seq_one_letter_code
_entity_poly.pdbx_strand_id
1 'polypeptide(L)'
;MVSYLKKSLGALAGFGSSDLLPPPEYLAPATTQHCEDDDLDDCTGCANPCSEHKEFPSYLNIEMDFPILGSVKPYGRHILIATGVSDWPKKIEHDKGSFAHTLYNVECNRKSNPWKNLVTNTSMISTYSTIPDSCDVLIFPDNILVSNATCAQADDFYDLFLATPLPEEPIDIELIMRDDRMGQMTISKCPYKTLMLLCSHRKRDKRCGVTAPILAQELDHVLREKDLNEQDAAVIMVTKLLAMSFATLMKGLVVYGMVE
;
A
#
# COMPACT_ATOMS: atom_id res chain seq x y z
N MET A 1 -30.09 -25.17 -23.74
CA MET A 1 -29.62 -25.54 -22.39
C MET A 1 -28.11 -25.31 -22.36
N VAL A 2 -27.69 -24.05 -22.19
CA VAL A 2 -26.28 -23.64 -22.26
C VAL A 2 -25.70 -23.81 -20.86
N SER A 3 -24.93 -24.88 -20.66
CA SER A 3 -24.17 -25.12 -19.44
C SER A 3 -23.06 -24.08 -19.34
N TYR A 4 -23.28 -23.08 -18.49
CA TYR A 4 -22.24 -22.20 -18.00
C TYR A 4 -21.17 -23.05 -17.32
N LEU A 5 -20.05 -23.25 -18.00
CA LEU A 5 -18.80 -23.69 -17.42
C LEU A 5 -18.39 -22.64 -16.37
N LYS A 6 -18.76 -22.89 -15.11
CA LYS A 6 -18.04 -22.37 -13.94
C LYS A 6 -16.62 -22.93 -14.00
N LYS A 7 -15.77 -22.37 -14.86
CA LYS A 7 -14.33 -22.53 -14.72
C LYS A 7 -13.97 -21.90 -13.39
N SER A 8 -13.43 -22.72 -12.50
CA SER A 8 -12.93 -22.32 -11.20
C SER A 8 -11.98 -21.13 -11.38
N LEU A 9 -12.39 -19.94 -10.91
CA LEU A 9 -11.52 -18.76 -10.79
C LEU A 9 -10.23 -19.06 -10.00
N GLY A 10 -10.18 -20.16 -9.25
CA GLY A 10 -8.99 -20.62 -8.53
C GLY A 10 -7.86 -21.11 -9.43
N ALA A 11 -8.13 -21.54 -10.67
CA ALA A 11 -7.08 -22.03 -11.57
C ALA A 11 -6.26 -20.92 -12.26
N LEU A 12 -6.74 -19.67 -12.19
CA LEU A 12 -6.08 -18.47 -12.75
C LEU A 12 -5.53 -17.54 -11.66
N ALA A 13 -5.76 -17.85 -10.38
CA ALA A 13 -5.25 -17.05 -9.28
C ALA A 13 -3.73 -17.30 -9.15
N GLY A 14 -2.92 -16.26 -9.35
CA GLY A 14 -1.45 -16.31 -9.21
C GLY A 14 -0.65 -16.32 -10.52
N PHE A 15 -1.34 -16.40 -11.67
CA PHE A 15 -0.76 -16.07 -12.97
C PHE A 15 -1.41 -14.76 -13.42
N GLY A 16 -0.92 -13.64 -12.89
CA GLY A 16 -1.27 -12.34 -13.47
C GLY A 16 -0.94 -12.32 -14.96
N SER A 17 -1.54 -11.39 -15.71
CA SER A 17 -1.13 -11.17 -17.09
C SER A 17 0.37 -10.89 -17.12
N SER A 18 1.15 -11.63 -17.91
CA SER A 18 2.59 -11.39 -18.10
C SER A 18 2.85 -9.96 -18.56
N ASP A 19 1.91 -9.39 -19.30
CA ASP A 19 1.94 -8.03 -19.84
C ASP A 19 1.78 -6.95 -18.75
N LEU A 20 1.39 -7.33 -17.54
CA LEU A 20 1.25 -6.45 -16.37
C LEU A 20 2.38 -6.63 -15.36
N LEU A 21 3.40 -7.43 -15.68
CA LEU A 21 4.59 -7.52 -14.86
C LEU A 21 5.39 -6.21 -14.99
N PRO A 22 6.03 -5.74 -13.90
CA PRO A 22 6.96 -4.64 -14.02
C PRO A 22 8.10 -5.04 -14.95
N PRO A 23 8.78 -4.05 -15.59
CA PRO A 23 9.93 -4.33 -16.43
C PRO A 23 10.96 -5.21 -15.72
N PRO A 24 11.67 -6.10 -16.44
CA PRO A 24 12.57 -7.08 -15.83
C PRO A 24 13.65 -6.48 -14.93
N GLU A 25 14.08 -5.24 -15.19
CA GLU A 25 15.03 -4.52 -14.33
C GLU A 25 14.51 -4.23 -12.91
N TYR A 26 13.19 -4.24 -12.69
CA TYR A 26 12.57 -4.08 -11.37
C TYR A 26 12.20 -5.42 -10.72
N LEU A 27 12.36 -6.54 -11.44
CA LEU A 27 12.20 -7.86 -10.88
C LEU A 27 13.52 -8.30 -10.27
N ALA A 28 13.46 -8.87 -9.07
CA ALA A 28 14.62 -9.58 -8.53
C ALA A 28 15.06 -10.64 -9.56
N PRO A 29 16.38 -10.77 -9.82
CA PRO A 29 16.87 -11.74 -10.79
C PRO A 29 16.37 -13.14 -10.42
N ALA A 30 15.91 -13.89 -11.42
CA ALA A 30 15.37 -15.25 -11.23
C ALA A 30 16.44 -16.26 -10.78
N THR A 31 17.72 -15.87 -10.84
CA THR A 31 18.83 -16.64 -10.31
C THR A 31 18.91 -16.43 -8.81
N THR A 32 19.03 -17.54 -8.08
CA THR A 32 19.56 -17.62 -6.71
C THR A 32 21.03 -17.18 -6.65
N GLN A 33 21.40 -16.10 -7.34
CA GLN A 33 22.52 -15.30 -6.92
C GLN A 33 22.00 -14.55 -5.71
N HIS A 34 22.19 -15.18 -4.54
CA HIS A 34 22.45 -14.42 -3.32
C HIS A 34 23.35 -13.25 -3.71
N CYS A 35 23.01 -12.06 -3.21
CA CYS A 35 23.82 -10.86 -3.35
C CYS A 35 25.28 -11.28 -3.18
N GLU A 36 26.12 -11.12 -4.21
CA GLU A 36 27.51 -11.61 -4.16
C GLU A 36 28.38 -10.80 -3.17
N ASP A 37 27.76 -9.86 -2.45
CA ASP A 37 28.32 -9.05 -1.37
C ASP A 37 27.65 -9.30 0.01
N ASP A 38 26.89 -10.38 0.21
CA ASP A 38 26.29 -10.73 1.52
C ASP A 38 27.24 -11.55 2.41
N ASP A 39 28.21 -10.87 3.01
CA ASP A 39 28.81 -11.27 4.31
C ASP A 39 27.90 -10.86 5.49
N LEU A 40 26.58 -10.74 5.27
CA LEU A 40 25.59 -10.26 6.24
C LEU A 40 24.54 -11.34 6.51
N ASP A 41 24.79 -12.12 7.55
CA ASP A 41 23.92 -13.09 8.25
C ASP A 41 22.59 -13.43 7.54
N ASP A 42 22.71 -14.38 6.63
CA ASP A 42 21.59 -15.05 6.00
C ASP A 42 20.83 -15.85 7.07
N CYS A 43 19.52 -15.64 7.20
CA CYS A 43 18.63 -16.40 8.09
C CYS A 43 18.64 -17.93 7.81
N THR A 44 19.45 -18.40 6.85
CA THR A 44 19.79 -19.81 6.60
C THR A 44 20.65 -20.44 7.70
N GLY A 45 21.33 -19.64 8.53
CA GLY A 45 22.11 -20.11 9.69
C GLY A 45 21.30 -20.29 10.98
N CYS A 46 20.07 -19.77 11.04
CA CYS A 46 19.23 -19.87 12.23
C CYS A 46 18.75 -21.31 12.45
N ALA A 47 18.64 -21.71 13.72
CA ALA A 47 17.92 -22.92 14.08
C ALA A 47 16.46 -22.84 13.57
N ASN A 48 15.88 -23.98 13.20
CA ASN A 48 14.46 -24.08 12.88
C ASN A 48 13.80 -25.07 13.86
N PRO A 49 13.11 -24.58 14.91
CA PRO A 49 12.70 -23.19 15.18
C PRO A 49 13.81 -22.27 15.70
N CYS A 50 13.74 -20.96 15.38
CA CYS A 50 14.69 -19.95 15.85
C CYS A 50 14.27 -19.44 17.22
N SER A 51 15.21 -19.36 18.18
CA SER A 51 14.93 -18.84 19.52
C SER A 51 14.91 -17.31 19.62
N GLU A 52 15.47 -16.63 18.62
CA GLU A 52 15.63 -15.17 18.61
C GLU A 52 14.42 -14.45 18.01
N HIS A 53 13.85 -15.02 16.94
CA HIS A 53 12.70 -14.43 16.25
C HIS A 53 11.37 -14.96 16.77
N LYS A 54 10.37 -14.09 16.83
CA LYS A 54 9.02 -14.47 17.26
C LYS A 54 8.31 -15.30 16.18
N GLU A 55 7.95 -16.53 16.53
CA GLU A 55 7.20 -17.38 15.62
C GLU A 55 5.76 -16.92 15.40
N PHE A 56 5.23 -17.23 14.23
CA PHE A 56 3.80 -17.12 13.99
C PHE A 56 3.04 -18.20 14.77
N PRO A 57 1.86 -17.87 15.30
CA PRO A 57 1.03 -18.87 15.94
C PRO A 57 0.70 -20.04 15.01
N SER A 58 0.94 -21.27 15.47
CA SER A 58 0.80 -22.50 14.68
C SER A 58 -0.60 -22.76 14.10
N TYR A 59 -1.64 -22.13 14.64
CA TYR A 59 -3.01 -22.21 14.11
C TYR A 59 -3.21 -21.35 12.85
N LEU A 60 -2.27 -20.46 12.51
CA LEU A 60 -2.32 -19.68 11.29
C LEU A 60 -1.83 -20.55 10.13
N ASN A 61 -2.75 -20.91 9.24
CA ASN A 61 -2.38 -21.54 7.99
C ASN A 61 -1.82 -20.49 7.02
N ILE A 62 -0.51 -20.56 6.78
CA ILE A 62 0.26 -19.67 5.91
C ILE A 62 0.68 -20.50 4.68
N GLU A 63 0.27 -20.05 3.49
CA GLU A 63 0.44 -20.77 2.23
C GLU A 63 1.71 -20.28 1.50
N MET A 64 2.84 -20.95 1.70
CA MET A 64 4.13 -20.46 1.21
C MET A 64 4.34 -20.62 -0.31
N ASP A 65 3.56 -21.49 -0.95
CA ASP A 65 3.81 -21.90 -2.35
C ASP A 65 2.96 -21.14 -3.39
N PHE A 66 2.10 -20.21 -2.94
CA PHE A 66 1.22 -19.49 -3.86
C PHE A 66 1.99 -18.37 -4.59
N PRO A 67 2.02 -18.34 -5.93
CA PRO A 67 2.69 -17.28 -6.68
C PRO A 67 1.96 -15.94 -6.47
N ILE A 68 2.63 -15.02 -5.78
CA ILE A 68 2.06 -13.72 -5.41
C ILE A 68 2.17 -12.69 -6.54
N LEU A 69 3.13 -12.88 -7.44
CA LEU A 69 3.41 -11.96 -8.54
C LEU A 69 2.20 -11.91 -9.51
N GLY A 70 1.77 -10.70 -9.84
CA GLY A 70 0.61 -10.50 -10.73
C GLY A 70 -0.73 -10.97 -10.15
N SER A 71 -0.78 -11.40 -8.89
CA SER A 71 -2.02 -11.86 -8.25
C SER A 71 -2.99 -10.70 -7.99
N VAL A 72 -2.51 -9.46 -7.93
CA VAL A 72 -3.32 -8.28 -7.60
C VAL A 72 -3.99 -7.70 -8.86
N LYS A 73 -5.24 -7.23 -8.72
CA LYS A 73 -5.91 -6.48 -9.79
C LYS A 73 -5.18 -5.16 -10.06
N PRO A 74 -4.90 -4.81 -11.33
CA PRO A 74 -4.25 -3.55 -11.64
C PRO A 74 -5.10 -2.36 -11.16
N TYR A 75 -4.42 -1.34 -10.67
CA TYR A 75 -4.98 -0.07 -10.23
C TYR A 75 -4.12 1.05 -10.80
N GLY A 76 -4.70 2.24 -10.96
CA GLY A 76 -4.00 3.42 -11.46
C GLY A 76 -3.15 4.03 -10.35
N ARG A 77 -3.81 4.68 -9.39
CA ARG A 77 -3.14 5.29 -8.23
C ARG A 77 -3.41 4.54 -6.94
N HIS A 78 -2.43 4.56 -6.03
CA HIS A 78 -2.62 4.18 -4.63
C HIS A 78 -2.59 5.43 -3.75
N ILE A 79 -3.68 5.65 -3.03
CA ILE A 79 -3.92 6.80 -2.17
C ILE A 79 -3.83 6.33 -0.73
N LEU A 80 -2.83 6.82 -0.02
CA LEU A 80 -2.57 6.50 1.39
C LEU A 80 -2.99 7.67 2.27
N ILE A 81 -4.03 7.50 3.06
CA ILE A 81 -4.58 8.56 3.92
C ILE A 81 -4.01 8.39 5.34
N ALA A 82 -3.38 9.44 5.88
CA ALA A 82 -2.81 9.47 7.22
C ALA A 82 -3.89 9.67 8.29
N THR A 83 -4.46 8.56 8.78
CA THR A 83 -5.56 8.59 9.75
C THR A 83 -5.11 8.57 11.21
N GLY A 84 -3.84 8.25 11.48
CA GLY A 84 -3.28 8.14 12.83
C GLY A 84 -3.86 7.01 13.69
N VAL A 85 -4.72 6.16 13.13
CA VAL A 85 -5.36 5.04 13.84
C VAL A 85 -4.96 3.70 13.20
N SER A 86 -5.26 2.60 13.89
CA SER A 86 -4.88 1.24 13.44
C SER A 86 -6.03 0.22 13.44
N ASP A 87 -7.24 0.59 13.89
CA ASP A 87 -8.43 -0.26 13.87
C ASP A 87 -9.57 0.40 13.07
N TRP A 88 -9.66 0.07 11.78
CA TRP A 88 -10.66 0.63 10.89
C TRP A 88 -11.91 -0.27 10.75
N PRO A 89 -13.05 0.29 10.29
CA PRO A 89 -14.19 -0.52 9.84
C PRO A 89 -13.81 -1.45 8.69
N LYS A 90 -14.50 -2.61 8.59
CA LYS A 90 -14.23 -3.66 7.58
C LYS A 90 -14.17 -3.16 6.14
N LYS A 91 -14.89 -2.07 5.86
CA LYS A 91 -14.96 -1.41 4.56
C LYS A 91 -14.92 0.10 4.75
N ILE A 92 -14.27 0.79 3.83
CA ILE A 92 -14.16 2.25 3.78
C ILE A 92 -15.54 2.94 3.76
N GLU A 93 -16.54 2.31 3.13
CA GLU A 93 -17.93 2.78 3.09
C GLU A 93 -18.60 2.87 4.48
N HIS A 94 -18.03 2.23 5.51
CA HIS A 94 -18.53 2.28 6.88
C HIS A 94 -17.77 3.27 7.77
N ASP A 95 -16.71 3.89 7.26
CA ASP A 95 -15.87 4.85 8.00
C ASP A 95 -16.44 6.28 7.92
N LYS A 96 -17.68 6.44 8.37
CA LYS A 96 -18.45 7.69 8.22
C LYS A 96 -17.72 8.87 8.86
N GLY A 97 -17.65 9.99 8.13
CA GLY A 97 -16.98 11.21 8.57
C GLY A 97 -15.48 11.24 8.26
N SER A 98 -14.87 10.12 7.88
CA SER A 98 -13.48 10.11 7.40
C SER A 98 -13.35 10.73 6.00
N PHE A 99 -12.16 11.26 5.72
CA PHE A 99 -11.81 11.71 4.37
C PHE A 99 -11.91 10.56 3.36
N ALA A 100 -11.48 9.37 3.75
CA ALA A 100 -11.51 8.16 2.94
C ALA A 100 -12.93 7.76 2.50
N HIS A 101 -13.89 7.82 3.41
CA HIS A 101 -15.30 7.58 3.10
C HIS A 101 -15.88 8.65 2.17
N THR A 102 -15.54 9.91 2.41
CA THR A 102 -15.99 11.03 1.59
C THR A 102 -15.46 10.90 0.17
N LEU A 103 -14.17 10.61 0.02
CA LEU A 103 -13.51 10.39 -1.28
C LEU A 103 -14.10 9.19 -2.03
N TYR A 104 -14.41 8.10 -1.33
CA TYR A 104 -15.10 6.95 -1.90
C TYR A 104 -16.48 7.33 -2.47
N ASN A 105 -17.25 8.16 -1.74
CA ASN A 105 -18.55 8.63 -2.22
C ASN A 105 -18.41 9.53 -3.46
N VAL A 106 -17.40 10.40 -3.49
CA VAL A 106 -17.08 11.21 -4.69
C VAL A 106 -16.79 10.30 -5.88
N GLU A 107 -15.89 9.31 -5.73
CA GLU A 107 -15.55 8.38 -6.81
C GLU A 107 -16.79 7.60 -7.32
N CYS A 108 -17.68 7.20 -6.43
CA CYS A 108 -18.93 6.51 -6.78
C CYS A 108 -19.94 7.40 -7.54
N ASN A 109 -19.93 8.70 -7.29
CA ASN A 109 -20.84 9.67 -7.93
C ASN A 109 -20.29 10.25 -9.24
N ARG A 110 -19.00 10.08 -9.52
CA ARG A 110 -18.35 10.55 -10.76
C ARG A 110 -18.43 9.49 -11.87
N LYS A 111 -18.19 9.90 -13.11
CA LYS A 111 -18.04 8.94 -14.21
C LYS A 111 -16.84 8.04 -13.89
N SER A 112 -17.01 6.73 -14.06
CA SER A 112 -15.91 5.79 -13.82
C SER A 112 -14.73 6.16 -14.71
N ASN A 113 -13.59 6.43 -14.10
CA ASN A 113 -12.32 6.46 -14.80
C ASN A 113 -12.08 5.09 -15.49
N PRO A 114 -11.29 5.06 -16.57
CA PRO A 114 -10.93 3.80 -17.21
C PRO A 114 -10.01 2.94 -16.32
N TRP A 115 -9.40 3.53 -15.28
CA TRP A 115 -8.65 2.84 -14.22
C TRP A 115 -9.41 2.83 -12.88
N LYS A 116 -8.94 2.00 -11.94
CA LYS A 116 -9.40 1.99 -10.55
C LYS A 116 -8.36 2.58 -9.64
N ASN A 117 -8.79 3.45 -8.72
CA ASN A 117 -7.92 3.97 -7.66
C ASN A 117 -8.00 3.04 -6.44
N LEU A 118 -6.86 2.83 -5.78
CA LEU A 118 -6.78 2.08 -4.54
C LEU A 118 -6.68 3.07 -3.38
N VAL A 119 -7.75 3.21 -2.60
CA VAL A 119 -7.75 4.05 -1.40
C VAL A 119 -7.52 3.20 -0.16
N THR A 120 -6.52 3.58 0.62
CA THR A 120 -6.05 2.86 1.80
C THR A 120 -5.84 3.83 2.95
N ASN A 121 -6.42 3.53 4.12
CA ASN A 121 -6.13 4.29 5.33
C ASN A 121 -4.87 3.73 5.98
N THR A 122 -4.12 4.60 6.61
CA THR A 122 -2.83 4.29 7.20
C THR A 122 -2.75 4.77 8.63
N SER A 123 -1.90 4.11 9.40
CA SER A 123 -1.54 4.48 10.78
C SER A 123 -0.62 5.69 10.86
N MET A 124 -0.21 6.26 9.71
CA MET A 124 0.56 7.51 9.67
C MET A 124 -0.20 8.62 10.39
N ILE A 125 0.53 9.42 11.15
CA ILE A 125 0.02 10.64 11.76
C ILE A 125 0.16 11.77 10.75
N SER A 126 -0.88 12.59 10.61
CA SER A 126 -0.81 13.80 9.78
C SER A 126 0.09 14.81 10.49
N THR A 127 1.32 14.97 9.98
CA THR A 127 2.37 15.82 10.56
C THR A 127 2.67 17.06 9.71
N TYR A 128 2.28 17.03 8.43
CA TYR A 128 2.48 18.12 7.48
C TYR A 128 1.23 19.01 7.35
N SER A 129 0.07 18.46 7.69
CA SER A 129 -1.19 19.20 7.79
C SER A 129 -1.18 20.13 9.00
N THR A 130 -1.51 21.40 8.77
CA THR A 130 -1.52 22.45 9.81
C THR A 130 -2.93 22.90 10.20
N ILE A 131 -3.95 22.39 9.51
CA ILE A 131 -5.34 22.79 9.67
C ILE A 131 -6.10 21.74 10.48
N PRO A 132 -7.01 22.13 11.39
CA PRO A 132 -7.88 21.19 12.10
C PRO A 132 -8.72 20.34 11.14
N ASP A 133 -8.97 19.09 11.51
CA ASP A 133 -9.79 18.14 10.73
C ASP A 133 -9.31 17.90 9.28
N SER A 134 -8.03 18.17 9.03
CA SER A 134 -7.36 17.87 7.77
C SER A 134 -6.42 16.68 7.91
N CYS A 135 -6.05 16.07 6.78
CA CYS A 135 -5.16 14.93 6.76
C CYS A 135 -4.11 15.01 5.66
N ASP A 136 -3.03 14.29 5.89
CA ASP A 136 -1.96 14.06 4.94
C ASP A 136 -2.29 12.86 4.04
N VAL A 137 -2.04 13.01 2.73
CA VAL A 137 -2.33 11.98 1.74
C VAL A 137 -1.13 11.76 0.84
N LEU A 138 -0.58 10.54 0.82
CA LEU A 138 0.43 10.15 -0.16
C LEU A 138 -0.23 9.57 -1.40
N ILE A 139 0.31 9.91 -2.57
CA ILE A 139 -0.21 9.47 -3.86
C ILE A 139 0.91 8.81 -4.65
N PHE A 140 0.71 7.54 -4.99
CA PHE A 140 1.60 6.75 -5.85
C PHE A 140 0.91 6.39 -7.17
N PRO A 141 1.62 6.32 -8.31
CA PRO A 141 3.08 6.44 -8.47
C PRO A 141 3.63 7.88 -8.49
N ASP A 142 2.75 8.87 -8.37
CA ASP A 142 3.03 10.31 -8.42
C ASP A 142 4.13 10.79 -7.44
N ASN A 143 4.41 10.01 -6.38
CA ASN A 143 5.44 10.25 -5.36
C ASN A 143 5.33 11.61 -4.66
N ILE A 144 4.08 12.04 -4.43
CA ILE A 144 3.75 13.30 -3.77
C ILE A 144 3.01 13.09 -2.46
N LEU A 145 3.17 14.07 -1.58
CA LEU A 145 2.41 14.26 -0.36
C LEU A 145 1.52 15.49 -0.53
N VAL A 146 0.20 15.29 -0.39
CA VAL A 146 -0.78 16.37 -0.32
C VAL A 146 -1.18 16.54 1.15
N SER A 147 -0.86 17.68 1.74
CA SER A 147 -1.29 18.03 3.10
C SER A 147 -2.52 18.94 3.07
N ASN A 148 -3.14 19.12 4.23
CA ASN A 148 -4.34 19.93 4.44
C ASN A 148 -5.57 19.42 3.67
N ALA A 149 -5.64 18.13 3.34
CA ALA A 149 -6.81 17.57 2.67
C ALA A 149 -7.97 17.43 3.65
N THR A 150 -9.12 18.05 3.34
CA THR A 150 -10.32 18.04 4.19
C THR A 150 -11.50 17.36 3.47
N CYS A 151 -12.46 16.85 4.24
CA CYS A 151 -13.69 16.26 3.67
C CYS A 151 -14.46 17.26 2.80
N ALA A 152 -14.40 18.57 3.10
CA ALA A 152 -15.04 19.61 2.32
C ALA A 152 -14.42 19.79 0.92
N GLN A 153 -13.13 19.47 0.77
CA GLN A 153 -12.40 19.59 -0.49
C GLN A 153 -12.28 18.25 -1.23
N ALA A 154 -13.03 17.22 -0.84
CA ALA A 154 -12.89 15.88 -1.44
C ALA A 154 -13.22 15.84 -2.94
N ASP A 155 -14.17 16.66 -3.41
CA ASP A 155 -14.47 16.80 -4.84
C ASP A 155 -13.30 17.41 -5.61
N ASP A 156 -12.76 18.52 -5.11
CA ASP A 156 -11.60 19.19 -5.73
C ASP A 156 -10.36 18.31 -5.70
N PHE A 157 -10.10 17.64 -4.58
CA PHE A 157 -9.01 16.68 -4.43
C PHE A 157 -9.15 15.55 -5.47
N TYR A 158 -10.35 15.00 -5.65
CA TYR A 158 -10.58 13.96 -6.65
C TYR A 158 -10.31 14.46 -8.07
N ASP A 159 -10.85 15.63 -8.42
CA ASP A 159 -10.72 16.18 -9.77
C ASP A 159 -9.27 16.60 -10.10
N LEU A 160 -8.49 17.04 -9.11
CA LEU A 160 -7.08 17.43 -9.26
C LEU A 160 -6.13 16.23 -9.34
N PHE A 161 -6.31 15.22 -8.48
CA PHE A 161 -5.30 14.18 -8.30
C PHE A 161 -5.73 12.78 -8.78
N LEU A 162 -7.02 12.47 -8.82
CA LEU A 162 -7.51 11.10 -9.03
C LEU A 162 -8.22 10.90 -10.38
N ALA A 163 -8.82 11.97 -10.93
CA ALA A 163 -9.48 11.98 -12.23
C ALA A 163 -8.51 12.20 -13.40
N THR A 164 -7.30 12.69 -13.13
CA THR A 164 -6.27 12.93 -14.13
C THR A 164 -5.67 11.60 -14.61
N PRO A 165 -5.27 11.46 -15.89
CA PRO A 165 -4.50 10.31 -16.35
C PRO A 165 -3.22 10.11 -15.52
N LEU A 166 -2.69 8.88 -15.52
CA LEU A 166 -1.38 8.63 -14.93
C LEU A 166 -0.32 9.46 -15.67
N PRO A 167 0.63 10.07 -14.95
CA PRO A 167 1.67 10.88 -15.55
C PRO A 167 2.61 10.02 -16.40
N GLU A 168 2.90 10.44 -17.64
CA GLU A 168 3.97 9.88 -18.47
C GLU A 168 5.33 10.55 -18.18
N GLU A 169 5.28 11.79 -17.67
CA GLU A 169 6.42 12.61 -17.27
C GLU A 169 6.28 13.06 -15.81
N PRO A 170 7.37 13.45 -15.13
CA PRO A 170 7.28 13.97 -13.76
C PRO A 170 6.24 15.08 -13.63
N ILE A 171 5.43 15.02 -12.57
CA ILE A 171 4.35 15.96 -12.34
C ILE A 171 4.91 17.37 -12.09
N ASP A 172 4.37 18.36 -12.81
CA ASP A 172 4.62 19.77 -12.53
C ASP A 172 3.79 20.23 -11.33
N ILE A 173 4.42 20.18 -10.15
CA ILE A 173 3.81 20.61 -8.90
C ILE A 173 3.43 22.09 -8.93
N GLU A 174 4.22 22.95 -9.58
CA GLU A 174 3.91 24.39 -9.63
C GLU A 174 2.65 24.67 -10.42
N LEU A 175 2.41 23.91 -11.50
CA LEU A 175 1.20 24.05 -12.30
C LEU A 175 -0.05 23.67 -11.49
N ILE A 176 -0.01 22.56 -10.76
CA ILE A 176 -1.14 22.12 -9.93
C ILE A 176 -1.39 23.11 -8.79
N MET A 177 -0.32 23.62 -8.16
CA MET A 177 -0.40 24.60 -7.07
C MET A 177 -1.01 25.95 -7.50
N ARG A 178 -1.04 26.26 -8.80
CA ARG A 178 -1.68 27.47 -9.35
C ARG A 178 -3.19 27.30 -9.59
N ASP A 179 -3.74 26.10 -9.46
CA ASP A 179 -5.16 25.85 -9.62
C ASP A 179 -5.93 26.38 -8.40
N ASP A 180 -6.93 27.23 -8.63
CA ASP A 180 -7.74 27.84 -7.57
C ASP A 180 -8.43 26.80 -6.67
N ARG A 181 -8.68 25.58 -7.19
CA ARG A 181 -9.29 24.46 -6.44
C ARG A 181 -8.37 23.90 -5.35
N MET A 182 -7.07 24.19 -5.39
CA MET A 182 -6.14 23.78 -4.33
C MET A 182 -6.56 24.33 -2.96
N GLY A 183 -7.15 25.53 -2.92
CA GLY A 183 -7.57 26.16 -1.68
C GLY A 183 -6.42 26.23 -0.67
N GLN A 184 -6.52 25.48 0.43
CA GLN A 184 -5.47 25.40 1.46
C GLN A 184 -4.60 24.14 1.39
N MET A 185 -4.87 23.24 0.42
CA MET A 185 -4.03 22.07 0.19
C MET A 185 -2.65 22.51 -0.27
N THR A 186 -1.62 21.76 0.16
CA THR A 186 -0.26 21.99 -0.34
C THR A 186 0.36 20.67 -0.78
N ILE A 187 1.19 20.74 -1.81
CA ILE A 187 1.88 19.58 -2.39
C ILE A 187 3.36 19.66 -2.04
N SER A 188 3.91 18.54 -1.60
CA SER A 188 5.35 18.34 -1.39
C SER A 188 5.76 16.97 -1.90
N LYS A 189 7.08 16.71 -1.98
CA LYS A 189 7.57 15.38 -2.33
C LYS A 189 7.26 14.39 -1.20
N CYS A 190 7.09 13.11 -1.53
CA CYS A 190 7.01 12.06 -0.52
C CYS A 190 8.25 12.14 0.40
N PRO A 191 8.06 12.18 1.74
CA PRO A 191 9.17 12.33 2.68
C PRO A 191 9.95 11.02 2.91
N TYR A 192 9.44 9.91 2.39
CA TYR A 192 9.99 8.58 2.59
C TYR A 192 10.69 8.12 1.31
N LYS A 193 11.93 7.63 1.44
CA LYS A 193 12.63 6.96 0.33
C LYS A 193 12.03 5.58 0.07
N THR A 194 11.72 4.85 1.15
CA THR A 194 11.08 3.54 1.10
C THR A 194 9.86 3.49 2.03
N LEU A 195 8.68 3.08 1.52
CA LEU A 195 7.54 2.71 2.38
C LEU A 195 7.31 1.21 2.31
N MET A 196 7.15 0.58 3.47
CA MET A 196 6.71 -0.80 3.66
C MET A 196 5.30 -0.80 4.27
N LEU A 197 4.29 -0.99 3.44
CA LEU A 197 2.90 -0.99 3.90
C LEU A 197 2.51 -2.37 4.39
N LEU A 198 2.06 -2.52 5.64
CA LEU A 198 1.61 -3.78 6.25
C LEU A 198 0.09 -3.81 6.50
N CYS A 199 -0.64 -4.67 5.78
CA CYS A 199 -2.06 -4.88 6.04
C CYS A 199 -2.28 -5.43 7.46
N SER A 200 -2.97 -4.69 8.33
CA SER A 200 -3.18 -5.06 9.75
C SER A 200 -4.65 -5.30 10.12
N HIS A 201 -5.53 -5.39 9.11
CA HIS A 201 -6.98 -5.33 9.30
C HIS A 201 -7.60 -6.62 9.87
N ARG A 202 -7.59 -6.75 11.20
CA ARG A 202 -8.08 -7.93 11.95
C ARG A 202 -9.55 -8.30 11.70
N LYS A 203 -10.45 -7.32 11.57
CA LYS A 203 -11.90 -7.54 11.35
C LYS A 203 -12.21 -8.18 9.99
N ARG A 204 -11.29 -8.08 9.04
CA ARG A 204 -11.44 -8.63 7.69
C ARG A 204 -10.72 -9.95 7.55
N ASP A 205 -9.46 -10.01 7.97
CA ASP A 205 -8.64 -11.21 7.95
C ASP A 205 -7.86 -11.33 9.26
N LYS A 206 -8.14 -12.41 10.01
CA LYS A 206 -7.46 -12.69 11.29
C LYS A 206 -5.96 -12.87 11.09
N ARG A 207 -5.52 -13.40 9.94
CA ARG A 207 -4.11 -13.66 9.66
C ARG A 207 -3.33 -12.34 9.65
N CYS A 208 -3.71 -11.41 8.78
CA CYS A 208 -3.10 -10.08 8.70
C CYS A 208 -3.09 -9.34 10.04
N GLY A 209 -4.21 -9.39 10.78
CA GLY A 209 -4.29 -8.75 12.10
C GLY A 209 -3.41 -9.37 13.20
N VAL A 210 -2.94 -10.61 13.02
CA VAL A 210 -2.03 -11.29 13.96
C VAL A 210 -0.58 -11.21 13.47
N THR A 211 -0.35 -11.34 12.17
CA THR A 211 0.99 -11.39 11.58
C THR A 211 1.62 -10.03 11.41
N ALA A 212 0.84 -8.99 11.06
CA ALA A 212 1.39 -7.66 10.78
C ALA A 212 2.12 -7.02 11.98
N PRO A 213 1.64 -7.10 13.25
CA PRO A 213 2.40 -6.59 14.38
C PRO A 213 3.70 -7.34 14.65
N ILE A 214 3.72 -8.66 14.38
CA ILE A 214 4.94 -9.47 14.52
C ILE A 214 5.95 -9.03 13.46
N LEU A 215 5.52 -8.92 12.21
CA LEU A 215 6.35 -8.44 11.10
C LEU A 215 6.86 -7.02 11.32
N ALA A 216 6.00 -6.10 11.76
CA ALA A 216 6.39 -4.73 12.03
C ALA A 216 7.50 -4.65 13.08
N GLN A 217 7.38 -5.43 14.16
CA GLN A 217 8.38 -5.49 15.22
C GLN A 217 9.74 -5.99 14.71
N GLU A 218 9.76 -7.04 13.89
CA GLU A 218 11.00 -7.57 13.32
C GLU A 218 11.60 -6.63 12.28
N LEU A 219 10.79 -6.01 11.41
CA LEU A 219 11.27 -5.01 10.46
C LEU A 219 11.85 -3.80 11.19
N ASP A 220 11.17 -3.29 12.20
CA ASP A 220 11.68 -2.17 13.02
C ASP A 220 13.01 -2.52 13.71
N HIS A 221 13.18 -3.78 14.13
CA HIS A 221 14.43 -4.26 14.71
C HIS A 221 15.56 -4.23 13.68
N VAL A 222 15.34 -4.82 12.51
CA VAL A 222 16.33 -4.88 11.42
C VAL A 222 16.68 -3.48 10.91
N LEU A 223 15.69 -2.59 10.75
CA LEU A 223 15.93 -1.20 10.32
C LEU A 223 16.86 -0.47 11.29
N ARG A 224 16.69 -0.66 12.60
CA ARG A 224 17.58 -0.07 13.62
C ARG A 224 18.99 -0.65 13.58
N GLU A 225 19.13 -1.96 13.34
CA GLU A 225 20.45 -2.59 13.20
C GLU A 225 21.21 -2.08 11.98
N LYS A 226 20.48 -1.75 10.91
CA LYS A 226 21.03 -1.15 9.68
C LYS A 226 21.20 0.37 9.75
N ASP A 227 20.94 1.00 10.90
CA ASP A 227 20.98 2.46 11.10
C ASP A 227 20.08 3.24 10.12
N LEU A 228 18.96 2.63 9.72
CA LEU A 228 17.95 3.24 8.86
C LEU A 228 16.87 3.90 9.72
N ASN A 229 16.64 5.19 9.49
CA ASN A 229 15.58 5.94 10.16
C ASN A 229 14.26 5.88 9.36
N GLU A 230 13.20 6.45 9.93
CA GLU A 230 11.86 6.46 9.34
C GLU A 230 11.79 7.15 7.96
N GLN A 231 12.69 8.10 7.65
CA GLN A 231 12.72 8.76 6.33
C GLN A 231 13.37 7.87 5.27
N ASP A 232 14.31 6.99 5.67
CA ASP A 232 14.94 6.04 4.77
C ASP A 232 14.02 4.85 4.47
N ALA A 233 13.39 4.31 5.51
CA ALA A 233 12.42 3.22 5.39
C ALA A 233 11.35 3.31 6.49
N ALA A 234 10.08 3.45 6.09
CA ALA A 234 8.94 3.51 7.00
C ALA A 234 8.09 2.24 6.93
N VAL A 235 7.86 1.60 8.08
CA VAL A 235 6.91 0.48 8.21
C VAL A 235 5.56 1.03 8.65
N ILE A 236 4.56 0.96 7.76
CA ILE A 236 3.26 1.62 7.96
C ILE A 236 2.16 0.57 7.98
N MET A 237 1.42 0.52 9.09
CA MET A 237 0.22 -0.31 9.18
C MET A 237 -0.91 0.32 8.38
N VAL A 238 -1.59 -0.49 7.59
CA VAL A 238 -2.61 -0.01 6.66
C VAL A 238 -3.87 -0.87 6.68
N THR A 239 -4.95 -0.28 6.16
CA THR A 239 -6.10 -1.05 5.74
C THR A 239 -5.78 -1.91 4.53
N LYS A 240 -6.79 -2.59 4.02
CA LYS A 240 -6.66 -3.62 2.99
C LYS A 240 -5.92 -3.13 1.74
N LEU A 241 -4.74 -3.69 1.48
CA LEU A 241 -3.93 -3.51 0.27
C LEU A 241 -4.38 -4.39 -0.91
N LEU A 242 -5.68 -4.36 -1.29
CA LEU A 242 -6.27 -5.10 -2.44
C LEU A 242 -6.95 -6.45 -2.14
N ALA A 243 -7.86 -6.81 -3.05
CA ALA A 243 -8.80 -7.92 -2.91
C ALA A 243 -8.24 -9.19 -3.56
N MET A 244 -7.64 -10.09 -2.79
CA MET A 244 -7.37 -11.46 -3.23
C MET A 244 -7.72 -12.48 -2.15
N SER A 245 -8.14 -13.65 -2.62
CA SER A 245 -8.54 -14.82 -1.86
C SER A 245 -7.32 -15.72 -1.66
N PHE A 246 -6.93 -15.95 -0.40
CA PHE A 246 -5.97 -16.97 0.06
C PHE A 246 -4.48 -16.72 -0.32
N ALA A 247 -3.55 -17.23 0.50
CA ALA A 247 -2.13 -16.85 0.68
C ALA A 247 -1.89 -15.37 1.09
N THR A 248 -0.87 -14.90 1.81
CA THR A 248 0.19 -15.38 2.73
C THR A 248 0.84 -14.12 3.30
N LEU A 249 1.53 -14.25 4.42
CA LEU A 249 2.17 -13.22 5.25
C LEU A 249 2.75 -11.97 4.53
N MET A 250 3.38 -12.14 3.36
CA MET A 250 4.00 -11.07 2.55
C MET A 250 3.04 -10.38 1.56
N LYS A 251 1.82 -10.88 1.35
CA LYS A 251 0.81 -10.20 0.52
C LYS A 251 0.27 -8.92 1.15
N GLY A 252 0.53 -8.76 2.44
CA GLY A 252 0.25 -7.54 3.16
C GLY A 252 1.37 -6.52 3.06
N LEU A 253 2.50 -6.82 2.38
CA LEU A 253 3.63 -5.91 2.21
C LEU A 253 3.61 -5.30 0.81
N VAL A 254 3.43 -3.98 0.72
CA VAL A 254 3.70 -3.22 -0.50
C VAL A 254 4.90 -2.34 -0.23
N VAL A 255 5.94 -2.47 -1.05
CA VAL A 255 7.13 -1.63 -0.97
C VAL A 255 7.10 -0.59 -2.07
N TYR A 256 7.13 0.68 -1.69
CA TYR A 256 7.44 1.77 -2.60
C TYR A 256 8.88 2.19 -2.35
N GLY A 257 9.71 2.19 -3.39
CA GLY A 257 11.06 2.75 -3.35
C GLY A 257 11.18 3.87 -4.37
N MET A 258 11.90 4.93 -4.02
CA MET A 258 12.33 5.92 -5.01
C MET A 258 13.38 5.30 -5.93
N VAL A 259 13.15 5.38 -7.24
CA VAL A 259 14.20 5.15 -8.24
C VAL A 259 14.89 6.49 -8.42
N GLU A 260 16.16 6.58 -8.02
CA GLU A 260 17.01 7.75 -8.30
C GLU A 260 17.40 7.86 -9.78
#